data_AF-A0A970NHH2-F1
#
_entry.id   AF-A0A970NHH2-F1
#
_cell.length_a   1.000
_cell.length_b   1.000
_cell.length_c   1.000
_cell.angle_alpha   90.00
_cell.angle_beta   90.00
_cell.angle_gamma   90.00
#
_symmetry.space_group_name_H-M   'P 1'
#
loop_
_entity.id
_entity.type
_entity.pdbx_description
1 polymer ?
#
loop_
_entity_poly.entity_id
_entity_poly.type
_entity_poly.pdbx_seq_one_letter_code
_entity_poly.pdbx_strand_id
1 'polypeptide(L)'
;MSFVPPPDRPSTGRYVVLALCVAAVVAATIAVGRLESGGPAAAERAPAATLLALDVQGKVRLYGSHIPGIQSGAMAAVGDPTEPDEAHRRLPTLAIRLAALDLLSDDAESAQRLLEEAEGDEGLALLVQGLAAEPGSAKVAQAAEESSRLKPLWARRAFRLHLLDKAGDSEAVSREEGFIASEAVESLIGLIVVAAVVMVVLSLGLLFWIIGAPALVIWRLSRIEPPRPPDVPTDETQEESLPQEEPSTAPSPLTAGEVLVAFFATQVFAGMGYRALGIGSEFTPYALLAIYVVATLAAWAVARWRMGPRVLAKAGFRRCPLWKLYVTPVVAALALPPVYILLALIVSEVVGETPQSTNPALSIMAGQEDWLGRLAMFLTVVVAAPLAEEGMFRGVLYSSLRSRIGAIGAIAITSVLFGLVHLDPLVAPMLILVGMATAILRELTDSLWPPAILHAIVNGGVTLMMFLLMG
;
A
#
# COMPACT_ATOMS: atom_id res chain seq x y z
N MET A 1 -56.10 -12.23 17.92
CA MET A 1 -56.09 -11.37 16.72
C MET A 1 -54.74 -11.54 16.06
N SER A 2 -54.68 -12.42 15.06
CA SER A 2 -53.52 -12.72 14.24
C SER A 2 -53.45 -11.69 13.11
N PHE A 3 -52.33 -10.97 13.01
CA PHE A 3 -52.11 -10.01 11.93
C PHE A 3 -51.60 -10.78 10.71
N VAL A 4 -52.49 -11.04 9.77
CA VAL A 4 -52.15 -11.56 8.43
C VAL A 4 -51.80 -10.34 7.57
N PRO A 5 -50.57 -10.22 7.05
CA PRO A 5 -50.27 -9.13 6.12
C PRO A 5 -50.96 -9.41 4.78
N PRO A 6 -51.42 -8.37 4.06
CA PRO A 6 -52.16 -8.53 2.81
C PRO A 6 -51.25 -9.06 1.69
N PRO A 7 -51.78 -9.87 0.76
CA PRO A 7 -51.13 -10.11 -0.53
C PRO A 7 -51.22 -8.81 -1.35
N ASP A 8 -50.31 -8.61 -2.29
CA ASP A 8 -50.26 -7.44 -3.18
C ASP A 8 -49.58 -6.18 -2.61
N ARG A 9 -48.26 -6.29 -2.38
CA ARG A 9 -47.33 -5.19 -2.68
C ARG A 9 -46.06 -5.75 -3.34
N PRO A 10 -45.57 -5.15 -4.43
CA PRO A 10 -44.37 -5.63 -5.11
C PRO A 10 -43.15 -5.41 -4.19
N SER A 11 -42.41 -6.51 -3.95
CA SER A 11 -40.94 -6.71 -3.83
C SER A 11 -39.95 -5.55 -3.56
N THR A 12 -40.40 -4.38 -3.14
CA THR A 12 -39.59 -3.16 -2.98
C THR A 12 -38.54 -3.30 -1.87
N GLY A 13 -38.79 -4.10 -0.83
CA GLY A 13 -37.78 -4.40 0.19
C GLY A 13 -36.65 -5.35 -0.28
N ARG A 14 -36.93 -6.20 -1.27
CA ARG A 14 -35.99 -7.22 -1.78
C ARG A 14 -34.91 -6.62 -2.70
N TYR A 15 -35.28 -5.58 -3.46
CA TYR A 15 -34.35 -4.83 -4.28
C TYR A 15 -33.51 -3.83 -3.48
N VAL A 16 -33.96 -3.36 -2.32
CA VAL A 16 -33.22 -2.39 -1.49
C VAL A 16 -32.00 -3.02 -0.85
N VAL A 17 -32.07 -4.27 -0.36
CA VAL A 17 -30.91 -4.94 0.26
C VAL A 17 -29.86 -5.30 -0.79
N LEU A 18 -30.29 -5.81 -1.95
CA LEU A 18 -29.39 -6.06 -3.08
C LEU A 18 -28.79 -4.76 -3.63
N ALA A 19 -29.58 -3.69 -3.73
CA ALA A 19 -29.10 -2.36 -4.10
C ALA A 19 -28.12 -1.78 -3.08
N LEU A 20 -28.31 -2.00 -1.79
CA LEU A 20 -27.39 -1.55 -0.74
C LEU A 20 -26.09 -2.35 -0.75
N CYS A 21 -26.13 -3.66 -1.01
CA CYS A 21 -24.94 -4.49 -1.17
C CYS A 21 -24.16 -4.12 -2.45
N VAL A 22 -24.86 -3.93 -3.57
CA VAL A 22 -24.26 -3.45 -4.83
C VAL A 22 -23.73 -2.03 -4.66
N ALA A 23 -24.46 -1.13 -4.00
CA ALA A 23 -24.00 0.22 -3.71
C ALA A 23 -22.80 0.23 -2.75
N ALA A 24 -22.74 -0.66 -1.78
CA ALA A 24 -21.59 -0.79 -0.87
C ALA A 24 -20.34 -1.32 -1.59
N VAL A 25 -20.52 -2.31 -2.48
CA VAL A 25 -19.42 -2.85 -3.30
C VAL A 25 -18.98 -1.83 -4.34
N VAL A 26 -19.91 -1.18 -5.04
CA VAL A 26 -19.61 -0.11 -5.99
C VAL A 26 -18.99 1.10 -5.28
N ALA A 27 -19.46 1.49 -4.10
CA ALA A 27 -18.84 2.55 -3.31
C ALA A 27 -17.45 2.16 -2.83
N ALA A 28 -17.21 0.91 -2.47
CA ALA A 28 -15.88 0.41 -2.13
C ALA A 28 -14.95 0.40 -3.37
N THR A 29 -15.44 -0.02 -4.53
CA THR A 29 -14.69 -0.02 -5.80
C THR A 29 -14.42 1.40 -6.29
N ILE A 30 -15.37 2.34 -6.15
CA ILE A 30 -15.19 3.76 -6.45
C ILE A 30 -14.23 4.40 -5.45
N ALA A 31 -14.30 4.05 -4.16
CA ALA A 31 -13.37 4.55 -3.15
C ALA A 31 -11.94 4.08 -3.43
N VAL A 32 -11.76 2.81 -3.81
CA VAL A 32 -10.49 2.24 -4.25
C VAL A 32 -10.00 2.92 -5.55
N GLY A 33 -10.86 3.08 -6.55
CA GLY A 33 -10.51 3.77 -7.80
C GLY A 33 -10.23 5.27 -7.64
N ARG A 34 -10.84 5.95 -6.66
CA ARG A 34 -10.54 7.34 -6.30
C ARG A 34 -9.19 7.47 -5.59
N LEU A 35 -8.82 6.47 -4.79
CA LEU A 35 -7.50 6.39 -4.16
C LEU A 35 -6.39 6.13 -5.18
N GLU A 36 -6.67 5.41 -6.26
CA GLU A 36 -5.71 5.10 -7.33
C GLU A 36 -5.53 6.24 -8.35
N SER A 37 -6.53 7.12 -8.52
CA SER A 37 -6.59 8.04 -9.68
C SER A 37 -6.36 9.53 -9.36
N GLY A 38 -6.08 9.90 -8.11
CA GLY A 38 -5.58 11.24 -7.77
C GLY A 38 -6.57 12.40 -7.98
N GLY A 39 -7.87 12.12 -7.99
CA GLY A 39 -8.92 13.15 -8.02
C GLY A 39 -10.13 12.79 -8.89
N PRO A 40 -11.23 13.58 -8.79
CA PRO A 40 -12.51 13.25 -9.40
C PRO A 40 -12.50 13.20 -10.94
N ALA A 41 -11.48 13.78 -11.59
CA ALA A 41 -11.38 13.85 -13.05
C ALA A 41 -10.83 12.56 -13.71
N ALA A 42 -10.15 11.69 -12.96
CA ALA A 42 -9.55 10.48 -13.51
C ALA A 42 -10.44 9.21 -13.38
N ALA A 43 -11.57 9.32 -12.68
CA ALA A 43 -12.62 8.31 -12.66
C ALA A 43 -13.22 8.03 -14.05
N GLU A 44 -13.05 8.93 -15.02
CA GLU A 44 -13.44 8.71 -16.42
C GLU A 44 -12.59 7.67 -17.17
N ARG A 45 -11.45 7.25 -16.61
CA ARG A 45 -10.52 6.28 -17.25
C ARG A 45 -10.42 4.92 -16.56
N ALA A 46 -11.25 4.64 -15.56
CA ALA A 46 -11.41 3.27 -15.06
C ALA A 46 -11.88 2.37 -16.23
N PRO A 47 -11.38 1.13 -16.35
CA PRO A 47 -11.79 0.22 -17.42
C PRO A 47 -13.32 0.12 -17.42
N ALA A 48 -13.90 0.17 -18.62
CA ALA A 48 -15.35 0.26 -18.92
C ALA A 48 -16.22 -0.92 -18.42
N ALA A 49 -15.76 -1.66 -17.41
CA ALA A 49 -16.52 -2.65 -16.69
C ALA A 49 -17.39 -1.97 -15.62
N THR A 50 -18.63 -1.69 -16.01
CA THR A 50 -19.79 -1.70 -15.11
C THR A 50 -19.98 -0.48 -14.20
N LEU A 51 -20.47 0.62 -14.78
CA LEU A 51 -21.14 1.70 -14.04
C LEU A 51 -22.66 1.50 -14.13
N LEU A 52 -23.22 0.72 -13.18
CA LEU A 52 -24.65 0.65 -12.92
C LEU A 52 -24.98 1.62 -11.78
N ALA A 53 -25.68 2.73 -12.09
CA ALA A 53 -26.20 3.64 -11.07
C ALA A 53 -27.73 3.47 -10.96
N LEU A 54 -28.22 3.27 -9.73
CA LEU A 54 -29.64 3.22 -9.37
C LEU A 54 -30.13 4.62 -9.00
N ASP A 55 -31.12 5.14 -9.73
CA ASP A 55 -31.87 6.34 -9.33
C ASP A 55 -32.83 5.99 -8.18
N VAL A 56 -33.06 6.94 -7.26
CA VAL A 56 -33.90 6.85 -6.04
C VAL A 56 -35.36 6.46 -6.36
N GLN A 57 -35.76 6.50 -7.63
CA GLN A 57 -37.06 6.01 -8.11
C GLN A 57 -37.04 4.56 -8.67
N GLY A 58 -35.98 3.79 -8.43
CA GLY A 58 -35.91 2.37 -8.81
C GLY A 58 -35.71 2.12 -10.31
N LYS A 59 -35.25 3.12 -11.07
CA LYS A 59 -34.84 2.95 -12.47
C LYS A 59 -33.32 2.83 -12.55
N VAL A 60 -32.85 1.69 -13.06
CA VAL A 60 -31.46 1.51 -13.49
C VAL A 60 -31.27 2.28 -14.80
N ARG A 61 -30.28 3.18 -14.87
CA ARG A 61 -29.86 3.81 -16.13
C ARG A 61 -28.45 3.36 -16.50
N LEU A 62 -28.31 2.85 -17.72
CA LEU A 62 -27.00 2.71 -18.38
C LEU A 62 -26.49 4.11 -18.75
N TYR A 63 -25.32 4.49 -18.23
CA TYR A 63 -24.56 5.57 -18.83
C TYR A 63 -23.59 4.98 -19.85
N GLY A 64 -24.00 4.96 -21.12
CA GLY A 64 -23.14 4.52 -22.21
C GLY A 64 -23.76 4.68 -23.58
N SER A 65 -23.58 5.86 -24.19
CA SER A 65 -23.34 6.10 -25.64
C SER A 65 -23.94 7.42 -26.17
N HIS A 66 -23.41 8.55 -25.69
CA HIS A 66 -23.22 9.72 -26.57
C HIS A 66 -21.94 10.45 -26.13
N ILE A 67 -20.79 9.86 -26.46
CA ILE A 67 -19.53 10.59 -26.58
C ILE A 67 -19.25 10.65 -28.08
N PRO A 68 -19.33 11.83 -28.73
CA PRO A 68 -18.96 11.97 -30.13
C PRO A 68 -17.45 11.75 -30.24
N GLY A 69 -16.99 10.72 -30.98
CA GLY A 69 -15.57 10.62 -31.35
C GLY A 69 -14.94 9.25 -31.57
N ILE A 70 -15.57 8.13 -31.20
CA ILE A 70 -14.96 6.80 -31.42
C ILE A 70 -15.60 6.14 -32.64
N GLN A 71 -14.92 6.25 -33.79
CA GLN A 71 -15.28 5.54 -35.01
C GLN A 71 -15.07 4.02 -34.86
N SER A 72 -15.93 3.29 -35.55
CA SER A 72 -16.14 1.84 -35.64
C SER A 72 -14.95 1.04 -36.20
N GLY A 73 -13.77 1.13 -35.58
CA GLY A 73 -12.53 0.54 -36.12
C GLY A 73 -11.91 -0.64 -35.36
N ALA A 74 -12.38 -1.01 -34.16
CA ALA A 74 -11.67 -1.95 -33.29
C ALA A 74 -12.33 -3.34 -33.14
N MET A 75 -13.01 -3.84 -34.19
CA MET A 75 -13.51 -5.23 -34.26
C MET A 75 -12.68 -6.15 -35.18
N ALA A 76 -11.41 -5.82 -35.45
CA ALA A 76 -10.58 -6.60 -36.35
C ALA A 76 -9.22 -6.93 -35.73
N ALA A 77 -9.22 -7.81 -34.71
CA ALA A 77 -8.07 -8.64 -34.34
C ALA A 77 -8.52 -9.68 -33.30
N VAL A 78 -9.23 -10.71 -33.75
CA VAL A 78 -9.37 -11.96 -32.98
C VAL A 78 -8.66 -13.03 -33.79
N GLY A 79 -7.63 -13.60 -33.17
CA GLY A 79 -6.74 -14.60 -33.75
C GLY A 79 -7.39 -15.98 -33.86
N ASP A 80 -6.66 -16.85 -34.54
CA ASP A 80 -6.94 -18.25 -34.88
C ASP A 80 -7.54 -19.09 -33.72
N PRO A 81 -8.70 -19.78 -33.88
CA PRO A 81 -9.48 -20.36 -32.79
C PRO A 81 -8.97 -21.73 -32.27
N THR A 82 -7.68 -22.02 -32.35
CA THR A 82 -7.16 -23.38 -32.12
C THR A 82 -6.65 -23.68 -30.70
N GLU A 83 -6.76 -22.77 -29.73
CA GLU A 83 -6.30 -23.01 -28.36
C GLU A 83 -7.47 -23.26 -27.36
N PRO A 84 -7.45 -24.35 -26.56
CA PRO A 84 -8.46 -24.65 -25.53
C PRO A 84 -8.62 -23.59 -24.43
N ASP A 85 -7.68 -22.68 -24.31
CA ASP A 85 -7.61 -21.65 -23.27
C ASP A 85 -8.54 -20.45 -23.54
N GLU A 86 -8.96 -20.25 -24.80
CA GLU A 86 -9.78 -19.10 -25.18
C GLU A 86 -11.26 -19.27 -24.77
N ALA A 87 -11.77 -20.50 -24.77
CA ALA A 87 -13.12 -20.83 -24.29
C ALA A 87 -13.28 -20.50 -22.79
N HIS A 88 -12.24 -20.73 -21.98
CA HIS A 88 -12.23 -20.37 -20.56
C HIS A 88 -12.25 -18.86 -20.31
N ARG A 89 -11.73 -18.05 -21.25
CA ARG A 89 -11.76 -16.57 -21.18
C ARG A 89 -13.07 -15.96 -21.67
N ARG A 90 -13.88 -16.68 -22.45
CA ARG A 90 -15.18 -16.21 -22.98
C ARG A 90 -16.30 -16.25 -21.94
N LEU A 91 -16.26 -17.21 -21.01
CA LEU A 91 -17.28 -17.45 -19.98
C LEU A 91 -17.62 -16.24 -19.08
N PRO A 92 -16.65 -15.43 -18.58
CA PRO A 92 -16.97 -14.28 -17.73
C PRO A 92 -17.67 -13.14 -18.49
N THR A 93 -17.20 -12.84 -19.70
CA THR A 93 -17.78 -11.80 -20.57
C THR A 93 -19.22 -12.13 -20.95
N LEU A 94 -19.49 -13.41 -21.16
CA LEU A 94 -20.78 -13.88 -21.64
C LEU A 94 -21.77 -14.08 -20.49
N ALA A 95 -21.31 -14.44 -19.29
CA ALA A 95 -22.10 -14.38 -18.05
C ALA A 95 -22.56 -12.94 -17.71
N ILE A 96 -21.71 -11.94 -17.99
CA ILE A 96 -22.05 -10.51 -17.84
C ILE A 96 -23.09 -10.09 -18.89
N ARG A 97 -22.97 -10.56 -20.14
CA ARG A 97 -23.95 -10.29 -21.21
C ARG A 97 -25.31 -10.94 -20.96
N LEU A 98 -25.35 -12.16 -20.44
CA LEU A 98 -26.56 -12.86 -20.01
C LEU A 98 -27.28 -12.13 -18.86
N ALA A 99 -26.53 -11.67 -17.86
CA ALA A 99 -27.07 -10.85 -16.76
C ALA A 99 -27.56 -9.47 -17.26
N ALA A 100 -26.90 -8.89 -18.27
CA ALA A 100 -27.32 -7.63 -18.87
C ALA A 100 -28.60 -7.76 -19.70
N LEU A 101 -28.79 -8.85 -20.45
CA LEU A 101 -30.03 -9.12 -21.21
C LEU A 101 -31.23 -9.32 -20.29
N ASP A 102 -31.03 -10.00 -19.16
CA ASP A 102 -32.07 -10.19 -18.14
C ASP A 102 -32.53 -8.84 -17.53
N LEU A 103 -31.60 -7.92 -17.28
CA LEU A 103 -31.90 -6.59 -16.75
C LEU A 103 -32.54 -5.62 -17.77
N LEU A 104 -32.47 -5.91 -19.09
CA LEU A 104 -32.67 -4.91 -20.14
C LEU A 104 -33.73 -5.25 -21.20
N SER A 105 -34.73 -6.09 -20.88
CA SER A 105 -35.98 -6.33 -21.66
C SER A 105 -35.97 -7.43 -22.73
N ASP A 106 -37.19 -7.88 -23.06
CA ASP A 106 -37.61 -8.89 -24.05
C ASP A 106 -37.12 -8.62 -25.50
N ASP A 107 -35.81 -8.50 -25.72
CA ASP A 107 -35.24 -8.36 -27.06
C ASP A 107 -34.83 -9.74 -27.63
N ALA A 108 -35.77 -10.37 -28.32
CA ALA A 108 -35.58 -11.66 -28.99
C ALA A 108 -34.41 -11.65 -29.99
N GLU A 109 -34.09 -10.51 -30.61
CA GLU A 109 -33.01 -10.40 -31.59
C GLU A 109 -31.63 -10.45 -30.93
N SER A 110 -31.46 -9.78 -29.79
CA SER A 110 -30.23 -9.84 -28.99
C SER A 110 -30.00 -11.21 -28.36
N ALA A 111 -31.07 -11.91 -27.94
CA ALA A 111 -30.99 -13.29 -27.45
C ALA A 111 -30.55 -14.25 -28.56
N GLN A 112 -31.03 -14.06 -29.80
CA GLN A 112 -30.68 -14.89 -30.94
C GLN A 112 -29.21 -14.70 -31.37
N ARG A 113 -28.68 -13.47 -31.34
CA ARG A 113 -27.26 -13.21 -31.61
C ARG A 113 -26.33 -13.84 -30.57
N LEU A 114 -26.72 -13.84 -29.29
CA LEU A 114 -25.93 -14.54 -28.27
C LEU A 114 -25.98 -16.06 -28.39
N LEU A 115 -27.08 -16.63 -28.90
CA LEU A 115 -27.18 -18.05 -29.23
C LEU A 115 -26.22 -18.43 -30.36
N GLU A 116 -26.09 -17.56 -31.37
CA GLU A 116 -25.11 -17.72 -32.45
C GLU A 116 -23.67 -17.55 -31.94
N GLU A 117 -23.41 -16.63 -31.00
CA GLU A 117 -22.09 -16.49 -30.35
C GLU A 117 -21.75 -17.65 -29.39
N ALA A 118 -22.77 -18.35 -28.87
CA ALA A 118 -22.65 -19.50 -27.97
C ALA A 118 -22.45 -20.84 -28.70
N GLU A 119 -22.33 -20.82 -30.03
CA GLU A 119 -22.20 -22.01 -30.85
C GLU A 119 -20.96 -22.82 -30.45
N GLY A 120 -21.18 -24.06 -29.99
CA GLY A 120 -20.13 -24.96 -29.47
C GLY A 120 -20.09 -25.13 -27.94
N ASP A 121 -20.88 -24.37 -27.17
CA ASP A 121 -21.03 -24.54 -25.72
C ASP A 121 -22.48 -24.92 -25.36
N GLU A 122 -22.71 -26.22 -25.13
CA GLU A 122 -24.03 -26.76 -24.80
C GLU A 122 -24.62 -26.16 -23.51
N GLY A 123 -23.77 -25.88 -22.52
CA GLY A 123 -24.21 -25.32 -21.25
C GLY A 123 -24.69 -23.89 -21.43
N LEU A 124 -23.98 -23.12 -22.23
CA LEU A 124 -24.35 -21.74 -22.52
C LEU A 124 -25.61 -21.63 -23.39
N ALA A 125 -25.73 -22.50 -24.39
CA ALA A 125 -26.94 -22.57 -25.22
C ALA A 125 -28.19 -22.89 -24.38
N LEU A 126 -28.07 -23.78 -23.38
CA LEU A 126 -29.15 -24.08 -22.44
C LEU A 126 -29.57 -22.85 -21.63
N LEU A 127 -28.61 -22.03 -21.16
CA LEU A 127 -28.91 -20.80 -20.41
C LEU A 127 -29.68 -19.78 -21.24
N VAL A 128 -29.26 -19.53 -22.48
CA VAL A 128 -29.96 -18.58 -23.38
C VAL A 128 -31.33 -19.11 -23.77
N GLN A 129 -31.46 -20.42 -24.04
CA GLN A 129 -32.76 -21.03 -24.35
C GLN A 129 -33.74 -20.97 -23.17
N GLY A 130 -33.26 -21.10 -21.93
CA GLY A 130 -34.08 -20.93 -20.73
C GLY A 130 -34.60 -19.49 -20.58
N LEU A 131 -33.77 -18.49 -20.89
CA LEU A 131 -34.18 -17.09 -20.89
C LEU A 131 -35.25 -16.79 -21.95
N ALA A 132 -35.15 -17.41 -23.14
CA ALA A 132 -36.12 -17.19 -24.22
C ALA A 132 -37.39 -18.05 -24.10
N ALA A 133 -37.41 -19.05 -23.22
CA ALA A 133 -38.53 -19.98 -23.09
C ALA A 133 -39.71 -19.41 -22.29
N GLU A 134 -40.90 -19.96 -22.53
CA GLU A 134 -42.11 -19.64 -21.77
C GLU A 134 -41.93 -19.95 -20.26
N PRO A 135 -42.49 -19.11 -19.37
CA PRO A 135 -42.48 -19.36 -17.93
C PRO A 135 -43.03 -20.74 -17.57
N GLY A 136 -42.40 -21.41 -16.60
CA GLY A 136 -42.77 -22.76 -16.14
C GLY A 136 -42.43 -23.91 -17.10
N SER A 137 -41.76 -23.65 -18.24
CA SER A 137 -41.37 -24.72 -19.16
C SER A 137 -40.17 -25.54 -18.65
N ALA A 138 -40.05 -26.78 -19.12
CA ALA A 138 -38.92 -27.66 -18.78
C ALA A 138 -37.55 -27.07 -19.14
N LYS A 139 -37.49 -26.21 -20.17
CA LYS A 139 -36.26 -25.50 -20.58
C LYS A 139 -35.79 -24.50 -19.53
N VAL A 140 -36.71 -23.81 -18.84
CA VAL A 140 -36.37 -22.87 -17.76
C VAL A 140 -35.78 -23.63 -16.57
N ALA A 141 -36.34 -24.79 -16.22
CA ALA A 141 -35.82 -25.63 -15.14
C ALA A 141 -34.40 -26.18 -15.45
N GLN A 142 -34.17 -26.64 -16.68
CA GLN A 142 -32.85 -27.11 -17.13
C GLN A 142 -31.80 -25.99 -17.12
N ALA A 143 -32.17 -24.78 -17.56
CA ALA A 143 -31.29 -23.62 -17.48
C ALA A 143 -30.97 -23.23 -16.03
N ALA A 144 -31.93 -23.33 -15.10
CA ALA A 144 -31.70 -23.04 -13.69
C ALA A 144 -30.69 -24.02 -13.07
N GLU A 145 -30.71 -25.28 -13.48
CA GLU A 145 -29.70 -26.27 -13.07
C GLU A 145 -28.33 -25.95 -13.65
N GLU A 146 -28.25 -25.68 -14.96
CA GLU A 146 -26.99 -25.38 -15.64
C GLU A 146 -26.34 -24.08 -15.14
N SER A 147 -27.13 -23.11 -14.69
CA SER A 147 -26.64 -21.86 -14.10
C SER A 147 -25.69 -22.09 -12.92
N SER A 148 -25.84 -23.22 -12.21
CA SER A 148 -24.97 -23.59 -11.10
C SER A 148 -23.49 -23.76 -11.48
N ARG A 149 -23.19 -23.90 -12.77
CA ARG A 149 -21.82 -24.10 -13.27
C ARG A 149 -21.11 -22.78 -13.61
N LEU A 150 -21.80 -21.64 -13.57
CA LEU A 150 -21.23 -20.32 -13.86
C LEU A 150 -20.20 -19.90 -12.78
N LYS A 151 -19.08 -19.31 -13.23
CA LYS A 151 -17.97 -18.78 -12.42
C LYS A 151 -17.71 -17.31 -12.79
N PRO A 152 -18.66 -16.42 -12.47
CA PRO A 152 -18.55 -15.74 -11.19
C PRO A 152 -19.77 -15.94 -10.28
N LEU A 153 -19.50 -16.01 -8.97
CA LEU A 153 -20.47 -16.33 -7.90
C LEU A 153 -21.71 -15.42 -7.88
N TRP A 154 -21.53 -14.12 -8.12
CA TRP A 154 -22.64 -13.16 -8.12
C TRP A 154 -23.52 -13.29 -9.37
N ALA A 155 -22.91 -13.43 -10.55
CA ALA A 155 -23.63 -13.55 -11.81
C ALA A 155 -24.39 -14.88 -11.86
N ARG A 156 -23.75 -15.96 -11.41
CA ARG A 156 -24.38 -17.27 -11.21
C ARG A 156 -25.67 -17.18 -10.40
N ARG A 157 -25.62 -16.49 -9.26
CA ARG A 157 -26.73 -16.44 -8.30
C ARG A 157 -27.87 -15.54 -8.73
N ALA A 158 -27.56 -14.37 -9.29
CA ALA A 158 -28.56 -13.50 -9.88
C ALA A 158 -29.31 -14.22 -11.02
N PHE A 159 -28.56 -14.88 -11.89
CA PHE A 159 -29.11 -15.63 -13.03
C PHE A 159 -29.99 -16.81 -12.58
N ARG A 160 -29.53 -17.56 -11.59
CA ARG A 160 -30.27 -18.68 -11.01
C ARG A 160 -31.57 -18.24 -10.36
N LEU A 161 -31.56 -17.15 -9.59
CA LEU A 161 -32.78 -16.60 -8.98
C LEU A 161 -33.83 -16.24 -10.03
N HIS A 162 -33.41 -15.57 -11.11
CA HIS A 162 -34.30 -15.22 -12.21
C HIS A 162 -34.94 -16.47 -12.84
N LEU A 163 -34.13 -17.47 -13.17
CA LEU A 163 -34.63 -18.70 -13.80
C LEU A 163 -35.55 -19.51 -12.86
N LEU A 164 -35.27 -19.54 -11.57
CA LEU A 164 -36.14 -20.20 -10.58
C LEU A 164 -37.48 -19.48 -10.42
N ASP A 165 -37.48 -18.14 -10.43
CA ASP A 165 -38.70 -17.32 -10.40
C ASP A 165 -39.53 -17.52 -11.69
N LYS A 166 -38.86 -17.49 -12.84
CA LYS A 166 -39.47 -17.76 -14.14
C LYS A 166 -40.00 -19.20 -14.27
N ALA A 167 -39.40 -20.16 -13.58
CA ALA A 167 -39.90 -21.54 -13.51
C ALA A 167 -41.15 -21.68 -12.62
N GLY A 168 -41.49 -20.66 -11.82
CA GLY A 168 -42.58 -20.69 -10.85
C GLY A 168 -42.25 -21.48 -9.57
N ASP A 169 -40.98 -21.82 -9.34
CA ASP A 169 -40.55 -22.59 -8.16
C ASP A 169 -40.28 -21.67 -6.96
N SER A 170 -41.37 -21.18 -6.37
CA SER A 170 -41.32 -20.27 -5.21
C SER A 170 -40.54 -20.82 -4.00
N GLU A 171 -40.49 -22.15 -3.84
CA GLU A 171 -39.76 -22.82 -2.76
C GLU A 171 -38.25 -22.84 -3.03
N ALA A 172 -37.83 -23.11 -4.26
CA ALA A 172 -36.43 -23.01 -4.67
C ALA A 172 -35.93 -21.55 -4.65
N VAL A 173 -36.75 -20.58 -5.07
CA VAL A 173 -36.42 -19.14 -4.94
C VAL A 173 -36.17 -18.79 -3.49
N SER A 174 -37.09 -19.14 -2.58
CA SER A 174 -36.96 -18.83 -1.15
C SER A 174 -35.72 -19.47 -0.52
N ARG A 175 -35.35 -20.69 -0.95
CA ARG A 175 -34.11 -21.36 -0.51
C ARG A 175 -32.85 -20.63 -1.01
N GLU A 176 -32.80 -20.29 -2.29
CA GLU A 176 -31.65 -19.58 -2.89
C GLU A 176 -31.48 -18.17 -2.29
N GLU A 177 -32.58 -17.44 -2.07
CA GLU A 177 -32.59 -16.16 -1.34
C GLU A 177 -32.03 -16.33 0.08
N GLY A 178 -32.42 -17.39 0.78
CA GLY A 178 -31.90 -17.73 2.11
C GLY A 178 -30.39 -17.97 2.12
N PHE A 179 -29.86 -18.70 1.13
CA PHE A 179 -28.42 -18.93 0.98
C PHE A 179 -27.64 -17.65 0.66
N ILE A 180 -28.17 -16.80 -0.22
CA ILE A 180 -27.56 -15.50 -0.54
C ILE A 180 -27.52 -14.60 0.70
N ALA A 181 -28.62 -14.55 1.44
CA ALA A 181 -28.71 -13.77 2.67
C ALA A 181 -27.71 -14.27 3.72
N SER A 182 -27.59 -15.59 3.92
CA SER A 182 -26.62 -16.14 4.88
C SER A 182 -25.18 -15.84 4.49
N GLU A 183 -24.81 -16.00 3.21
CA GLU A 183 -23.43 -15.73 2.76
C GLU A 183 -23.09 -14.23 2.76
N ALA A 184 -24.05 -13.37 2.42
CA ALA A 184 -23.88 -11.93 2.52
C ALA A 184 -23.66 -11.51 3.98
N VAL A 185 -24.41 -12.10 4.92
CA VAL A 185 -24.22 -11.88 6.36
C VAL A 185 -22.86 -12.39 6.82
N GLU A 186 -22.44 -13.59 6.44
CA GLU A 186 -21.10 -14.12 6.76
C GLU A 186 -19.97 -13.24 6.21
N SER A 187 -20.10 -12.80 4.96
CA SER A 187 -19.13 -11.91 4.30
C SER A 187 -19.08 -10.54 4.97
N LEU A 188 -20.23 -9.97 5.33
CA LEU A 188 -20.31 -8.71 6.05
C LEU A 188 -19.70 -8.83 7.46
N ILE A 189 -19.99 -9.92 8.18
CA ILE A 189 -19.36 -10.22 9.47
C ILE A 189 -17.85 -10.33 9.28
N GLY A 190 -17.38 -11.05 8.27
CA GLY A 190 -15.97 -11.17 7.93
C GLY A 190 -15.30 -9.81 7.69
N LEU A 191 -15.94 -8.95 6.89
CA LEU A 191 -15.45 -7.60 6.62
C LEU A 191 -15.42 -6.74 7.90
N ILE A 192 -16.46 -6.78 8.73
CA ILE A 192 -16.52 -6.06 10.01
C ILE A 192 -15.41 -6.54 10.94
N VAL A 193 -15.18 -7.85 11.04
CA VAL A 193 -14.10 -8.43 11.87
C VAL A 193 -12.74 -7.98 11.36
N VAL A 194 -12.49 -8.06 10.05
CA VAL A 194 -11.23 -7.59 9.45
C VAL A 194 -11.03 -6.10 9.71
N ALA A 195 -12.04 -5.28 9.46
CA ALA A 195 -11.99 -3.84 9.72
C ALA A 195 -11.74 -3.52 11.19
N ALA A 196 -12.39 -4.24 12.11
CA ALA A 196 -12.19 -4.08 13.55
C ALA A 196 -10.77 -4.47 13.98
N VAL A 197 -10.23 -5.58 13.46
CA VAL A 197 -8.84 -6.01 13.71
C VAL A 197 -7.86 -4.96 13.20
N VAL A 198 -8.06 -4.47 11.98
CA VAL A 198 -7.24 -3.38 11.42
C VAL A 198 -7.31 -2.15 12.32
N MET A 199 -8.50 -1.69 12.68
CA MET A 199 -8.69 -0.54 13.58
C MET A 199 -7.99 -0.71 14.94
N VAL A 200 -8.04 -1.90 15.53
CA VAL A 200 -7.32 -2.21 16.78
C VAL A 200 -5.81 -2.12 16.58
N VAL A 201 -5.28 -2.75 15.53
CA VAL A 201 -3.83 -2.68 15.22
C VAL A 201 -3.41 -1.23 14.97
N LEU A 202 -4.20 -0.46 14.23
CA LEU A 202 -3.95 0.95 13.97
C LEU A 202 -3.90 1.76 15.27
N SER A 203 -4.87 1.54 16.16
CA SER A 203 -4.96 2.23 17.45
C SER A 203 -3.80 1.88 18.38
N LEU A 204 -3.39 0.61 18.42
CA LEU A 204 -2.26 0.17 19.23
C LEU A 204 -0.93 0.74 18.72
N GLY A 205 -0.72 0.78 17.40
CA GLY A 205 0.47 1.39 16.81
C GLY A 205 0.54 2.90 17.08
N LEU A 206 -0.59 3.60 16.96
CA LEU A 206 -0.70 5.02 17.30
C LEU A 206 -0.37 5.27 18.79
N LEU A 207 -0.95 4.47 19.69
CA LEU A 207 -0.68 4.54 21.12
C LEU A 207 0.81 4.29 21.43
N PHE A 208 1.41 3.30 20.77
CA PHE A 208 2.82 2.99 20.92
C PHE A 208 3.70 4.17 20.52
N TRP A 209 3.50 4.79 19.36
CA TRP A 209 4.38 5.87 18.91
C TRP A 209 4.14 7.21 19.62
N ILE A 210 2.91 7.53 20.00
CA ILE A 210 2.60 8.79 20.70
C ILE A 210 3.00 8.72 22.18
N ILE A 211 2.78 7.58 22.84
CA ILE A 211 2.96 7.46 24.30
C ILE A 211 4.08 6.46 24.62
N GLY A 212 4.01 5.25 24.08
CA GLY A 212 4.91 4.15 24.44
C GLY A 212 6.40 4.42 24.15
N ALA A 213 6.73 4.86 22.93
CA ALA A 213 8.09 5.09 22.49
C ALA A 213 8.74 6.27 23.23
N PRO A 214 8.10 7.45 23.38
CA PRO A 214 8.60 8.51 24.25
C PRO A 214 8.79 8.06 25.70
N ALA A 215 7.82 7.33 26.27
CA ALA A 215 7.92 6.81 27.63
C ALA A 215 9.11 5.84 27.78
N LEU A 216 9.38 5.00 26.78
CA LEU A 216 10.51 4.08 26.78
C LEU A 216 11.86 4.82 26.71
N VAL A 217 11.92 5.91 25.95
CA VAL A 217 13.10 6.79 25.92
C VAL A 217 13.30 7.45 27.28
N ILE A 218 12.26 8.04 27.87
CA ILE A 218 12.34 8.69 29.19
C ILE A 218 12.75 7.67 30.27
N TRP A 219 12.14 6.48 30.27
CA TRP A 219 12.48 5.39 31.16
C TRP A 219 13.92 4.93 30.99
N ARG A 220 14.44 4.88 29.77
CA ARG A 220 15.85 4.54 29.52
C ARG A 220 16.77 5.64 30.06
N LEU A 221 16.44 6.90 29.84
CA LEU A 221 17.23 8.03 30.32
C LEU A 221 17.25 8.11 31.86
N SER A 222 16.16 7.74 32.54
CA SER A 222 16.12 7.71 34.01
C SER A 222 16.94 6.59 34.65
N ARG A 223 17.40 5.61 33.85
CA ARG A 223 18.28 4.51 34.29
C ARG A 223 19.76 4.80 34.09
N ILE A 224 20.12 5.89 33.42
CA ILE A 224 21.52 6.30 33.27
C ILE A 224 21.93 6.96 34.59
N GLU A 225 22.79 6.28 35.36
CA GLU A 225 23.36 6.86 36.58
C GLU A 225 24.13 8.14 36.25
N PRO A 226 23.91 9.25 36.97
CA PRO A 226 24.76 10.43 36.84
C PRO A 226 26.20 10.05 37.23
N PRO A 227 27.21 10.67 36.61
CA PRO A 227 28.61 10.41 36.97
C PRO A 227 28.78 10.60 38.47
N ARG A 228 29.38 9.60 39.15
CA ARG A 228 29.69 9.74 40.58
C ARG A 228 30.58 10.96 40.75
N PRO A 229 30.31 11.82 41.75
CA PRO A 229 31.27 12.86 42.10
C PRO A 229 32.62 12.19 42.38
N PRO A 230 33.74 12.77 41.95
CA PRO A 230 35.05 12.20 42.24
C PRO A 230 35.18 12.00 43.75
N ASP A 231 35.62 10.81 44.15
CA ASP A 231 35.94 10.53 45.55
C ASP A 231 36.98 11.57 45.97
N VAL A 232 36.60 12.52 46.83
CA VAL A 232 37.53 13.53 47.35
C VAL A 232 38.55 12.77 48.19
N PRO A 233 39.82 12.67 47.78
CA PRO A 233 40.82 12.02 48.59
C PRO A 233 41.00 12.85 49.86
N THR A 234 40.82 12.25 51.04
CA THR A 234 41.00 12.94 52.33
C THR A 234 42.47 13.06 52.75
N ASP A 235 43.43 12.97 51.81
CA ASP A 235 44.86 13.08 52.11
C ASP A 235 45.50 14.25 51.35
N GLU A 236 46.02 15.22 52.10
CA GLU A 236 46.60 16.49 51.64
C GLU A 236 47.94 16.36 50.89
N THR A 237 48.27 15.24 50.25
CA THR A 237 49.62 15.03 49.67
C THR A 237 49.68 14.42 48.27
N GLN A 238 48.70 14.70 47.41
CA GLN A 238 48.87 14.44 45.98
C GLN A 238 48.36 15.63 45.14
N GLU A 239 49.30 16.47 44.68
CA GLU A 239 49.17 17.14 43.38
C GLU A 239 49.18 16.05 42.28
N GLU A 240 48.17 15.19 42.28
CA GLU A 240 47.93 14.27 41.18
C GLU A 240 47.21 15.05 40.09
N SER A 241 47.87 15.11 38.93
CA SER A 241 47.33 15.57 37.66
C SER A 241 45.84 15.22 37.55
N LEU A 242 45.00 16.26 37.43
CA LEU A 242 43.58 16.13 37.09
C LEU A 242 43.41 15.01 36.06
N PRO A 243 42.51 14.04 36.27
CA PRO A 243 42.26 13.00 35.27
C PRO A 243 41.98 13.70 33.95
N GLN A 244 42.85 13.50 32.96
CA GLN A 244 42.58 13.98 31.61
C GLN A 244 41.25 13.34 31.21
N GLU A 245 40.19 14.15 31.05
CA GLU A 245 38.92 13.67 30.49
C GLU A 245 39.26 12.87 29.24
N GLU A 246 38.94 11.57 29.24
CA GLU A 246 39.12 10.76 28.03
C GLU A 246 38.40 11.48 26.88
N PRO A 247 39.09 11.82 25.78
CA PRO A 247 38.50 12.62 24.73
C PRO A 247 37.22 11.94 24.24
N SER A 248 36.12 12.70 24.28
CA SER A 248 34.79 12.25 23.87
C SER A 248 34.88 11.39 22.61
N THR A 249 34.44 10.13 22.71
CA THR A 249 34.46 9.19 21.57
C THR A 249 33.47 9.58 20.46
N ALA A 250 32.62 10.58 20.71
CA ALA A 250 31.64 11.11 19.78
C ALA A 250 32.27 12.04 18.72
N PRO A 251 31.78 12.04 17.47
CA PRO A 251 32.25 12.97 16.45
C PRO A 251 32.09 14.44 16.87
N SER A 252 32.99 15.31 16.43
CA SER A 252 32.78 16.77 16.54
C SER A 252 31.67 17.23 15.57
N PRO A 253 31.05 18.42 15.77
CA PRO A 253 30.04 18.91 14.84
C PRO A 253 30.64 19.21 13.47
N LEU A 254 31.89 19.68 13.44
CA LEU A 254 32.65 19.88 12.22
C LEU A 254 32.83 18.57 11.47
N THR A 255 33.29 17.51 12.14
CA THR A 255 33.44 16.18 11.53
C THR A 255 32.09 15.67 11.00
N ALA A 256 31.01 15.84 11.76
CA ALA A 256 29.68 15.43 11.30
C ALA A 256 29.23 16.22 10.06
N GLY A 257 29.46 17.54 10.05
CA GLY A 257 29.18 18.40 8.92
C GLY A 257 29.96 18.01 7.67
N GLU A 258 31.27 17.76 7.79
CA GLU A 258 32.12 17.35 6.66
C GLU A 258 31.71 15.99 6.08
N VAL A 259 31.35 15.03 6.93
CA VAL A 259 30.85 13.72 6.49
C VAL A 259 29.54 13.86 5.72
N LEU A 260 28.60 14.67 6.22
CA LEU A 260 27.34 14.95 5.53
C LEU A 260 27.56 15.71 4.21
N VAL A 261 28.45 16.71 4.20
CA VAL A 261 28.81 17.43 2.98
C VAL A 261 29.42 16.48 1.97
N ALA A 262 30.36 15.61 2.38
CA ALA A 262 30.94 14.61 1.48
C ALA A 262 29.86 13.68 0.90
N PHE A 263 28.90 13.25 1.72
CA PHE A 263 27.77 12.42 1.26
C PHE A 263 26.90 13.15 0.23
N PHE A 264 26.30 14.29 0.60
CA PHE A 264 25.34 14.99 -0.26
C PHE A 264 25.98 15.70 -1.45
N ALA A 265 27.15 16.32 -1.29
CA ALA A 265 27.83 16.98 -2.41
C ALA A 265 28.21 15.95 -3.48
N THR A 266 28.68 14.76 -3.09
CA THR A 266 28.99 13.69 -4.05
C THR A 266 27.75 13.30 -4.85
N GLN A 267 26.58 13.17 -4.21
CA GLN A 267 25.34 12.88 -4.92
C GLN A 267 24.95 13.97 -5.90
N VAL A 268 25.01 15.23 -5.47
CA VAL A 268 24.69 16.39 -6.31
C VAL A 268 25.62 16.46 -7.52
N PHE A 269 26.93 16.42 -7.32
CA PHE A 269 27.90 16.53 -8.41
C PHE A 269 27.86 15.32 -9.35
N ALA A 270 27.72 14.11 -8.82
CA ALA A 270 27.61 12.92 -9.65
C ALA A 270 26.29 12.88 -10.44
N GLY A 271 25.18 13.34 -9.84
CA GLY A 271 23.89 13.49 -10.52
C GLY A 271 23.92 14.58 -11.60
N MET A 272 24.57 15.72 -11.34
CA MET A 272 24.82 16.75 -12.36
C MET A 272 25.67 16.21 -13.51
N GLY A 273 26.74 15.46 -13.20
CA GLY A 273 27.59 14.81 -14.20
C GLY A 273 26.81 13.81 -15.06
N TYR A 274 26.01 12.95 -14.43
CA TYR A 274 25.13 12.00 -15.13
C TYR A 274 24.20 12.71 -16.13
N ARG A 275 23.55 13.80 -15.70
CA ARG A 275 22.68 14.61 -16.57
C ARG A 275 23.45 15.31 -17.69
N ALA A 276 24.62 15.87 -17.39
CA ALA A 276 25.45 16.58 -18.36
C ALA A 276 26.00 15.67 -19.47
N LEU A 277 26.22 14.39 -19.16
CA LEU A 277 26.65 13.39 -20.15
C LEU A 277 25.53 12.95 -21.10
N GLY A 278 24.28 13.35 -20.86
CA GLY A 278 23.14 12.98 -21.70
C GLY A 278 22.87 11.47 -21.71
N ILE A 279 23.19 10.76 -20.63
CA ILE A 279 22.92 9.34 -20.50
C ILE A 279 21.40 9.13 -20.45
N GLY A 280 20.90 8.17 -21.24
CA GLY A 280 19.47 7.88 -21.36
C GLY A 280 18.82 7.49 -20.03
N SER A 281 17.53 7.83 -19.88
CA SER A 281 16.77 7.62 -18.64
C SER A 281 16.65 6.16 -18.23
N GLU A 282 16.78 5.24 -19.18
CA GLU A 282 16.86 3.78 -18.97
C GLU A 282 18.03 3.38 -18.06
N PHE A 283 19.09 4.18 -17.98
CA PHE A 283 20.24 3.92 -17.10
C PHE A 283 20.11 4.55 -15.71
N THR A 284 19.02 5.28 -15.44
CA THR A 284 18.84 6.05 -14.19
C THR A 284 18.91 5.16 -12.94
N PRO A 285 18.29 3.96 -12.88
CA PRO A 285 18.41 3.07 -11.72
C PRO A 285 19.85 2.71 -11.35
N TYR A 286 20.66 2.38 -12.36
CA TYR A 286 22.05 1.98 -12.18
C TYR A 286 22.91 3.16 -11.77
N ALA A 287 22.66 4.33 -12.37
CA ALA A 287 23.33 5.57 -12.01
C ALA A 287 23.02 5.95 -10.55
N LEU A 288 21.75 5.87 -10.12
CA LEU A 288 21.37 6.14 -8.73
C LEU A 288 22.05 5.20 -7.74
N LEU A 289 22.08 3.90 -8.03
CA LEU A 289 22.79 2.92 -7.20
C LEU A 289 24.28 3.25 -7.09
N ALA A 290 24.93 3.51 -8.23
CA ALA A 290 26.35 3.86 -8.28
C ALA A 290 26.64 5.16 -7.52
N ILE A 291 25.81 6.19 -7.71
CA ILE A 291 25.91 7.48 -7.01
C ILE A 291 25.79 7.27 -5.50
N TYR A 292 24.81 6.50 -5.03
CA TYR A 292 24.64 6.22 -3.60
C TYR A 292 25.85 5.47 -3.02
N VAL A 293 26.37 4.46 -3.72
CA VAL A 293 27.55 3.71 -3.29
C VAL A 293 28.77 4.62 -3.20
N VAL A 294 29.04 5.42 -4.24
CA VAL A 294 30.20 6.34 -4.28
C VAL A 294 30.08 7.41 -3.19
N ALA A 295 28.90 8.01 -3.02
CA ALA A 295 28.65 8.99 -1.96
C ALA A 295 28.87 8.39 -0.56
N THR A 296 28.40 7.15 -0.35
CA THR A 296 28.60 6.43 0.92
C THR A 296 30.08 6.16 1.18
N LEU A 297 30.83 5.71 0.18
CA LEU A 297 32.26 5.48 0.29
C LEU A 297 33.04 6.78 0.57
N ALA A 298 32.69 7.87 -0.12
CA ALA A 298 33.29 9.19 0.11
C ALA A 298 33.05 9.67 1.55
N ALA A 299 31.82 9.55 2.04
CA ALA A 299 31.46 9.93 3.40
C ALA A 299 32.22 9.08 4.44
N TRP A 300 32.31 7.76 4.24
CA TRP A 300 33.08 6.87 5.12
C TRP A 300 34.59 7.09 5.04
N ALA A 301 35.12 7.51 3.88
CA ALA A 301 36.52 7.89 3.75
C ALA A 301 36.84 9.13 4.60
N VAL A 302 36.00 10.17 4.53
CA VAL A 302 36.11 11.36 5.38
C VAL A 302 35.95 11.00 6.86
N ALA A 303 34.94 10.19 7.20
CA ALA A 303 34.72 9.75 8.57
C ALA A 303 35.92 8.95 9.11
N ARG A 304 36.49 8.05 8.31
CA ARG A 304 37.70 7.28 8.69
C ARG A 304 38.91 8.19 8.87
N TRP A 305 39.09 9.18 8.00
CA TRP A 305 40.18 10.14 8.10
C TRP A 305 40.08 10.97 9.39
N ARG A 306 38.88 11.41 9.77
CA ARG A 306 38.65 12.23 10.96
C ARG A 306 38.56 11.46 12.27
N MET A 307 37.97 10.26 12.27
CA MET A 307 37.67 9.49 13.48
C MET A 307 38.63 8.32 13.71
N GLY A 308 39.51 8.03 12.75
CA GLY A 308 40.51 6.97 12.82
C GLY A 308 39.97 5.57 12.48
N PRO A 309 40.77 4.52 12.70
CA PRO A 309 40.52 3.20 12.12
C PRO A 309 39.30 2.46 12.68
N ARG A 310 38.83 2.83 13.88
CA ARG A 310 37.63 2.26 14.54
C ARG A 310 36.35 3.05 14.23
N VAL A 311 36.30 3.76 13.10
CA VAL A 311 35.17 4.64 12.70
C VAL A 311 33.82 3.95 12.77
N LEU A 312 33.69 2.71 12.29
CA LEU A 312 32.42 1.97 12.30
C LEU A 312 31.92 1.71 13.74
N ALA A 313 32.82 1.32 14.64
CA ALA A 313 32.48 1.10 16.05
C ALA A 313 32.13 2.41 16.78
N LYS A 314 32.83 3.51 16.44
CA LYS A 314 32.56 4.85 16.96
C LYS A 314 31.22 5.40 16.47
N ALA A 315 30.86 5.15 15.22
CA ALA A 315 29.54 5.48 14.66
C ALA A 315 28.42 4.63 15.29
N GLY A 316 28.72 3.41 15.74
CA GLY A 316 27.74 2.57 16.44
C GLY A 316 27.31 1.32 15.69
N PHE A 317 28.12 0.83 14.74
CA PHE A 317 28.02 -0.54 14.21
C PHE A 317 28.45 -1.54 15.29
N ARG A 318 27.64 -1.65 16.34
CA ARG A 318 27.84 -2.50 17.51
C ARG A 318 26.96 -3.73 17.39
N ARG A 319 27.46 -4.87 17.86
CA ARG A 319 26.62 -6.07 18.00
C ARG A 319 25.54 -5.80 19.04
N CYS A 320 24.33 -6.26 18.78
CA CYS A 320 23.24 -6.29 19.74
C CYS A 320 22.69 -7.71 19.87
N PRO A 321 22.04 -8.06 21.00
CA PRO A 321 21.35 -9.35 21.13
C PRO A 321 20.39 -9.59 19.96
N LEU A 322 20.29 -10.84 19.49
CA LEU A 322 19.48 -11.19 18.30
C LEU A 322 18.01 -10.76 18.44
N TRP A 323 17.44 -10.85 19.65
CA TRP A 323 16.07 -10.38 19.86
C TRP A 323 15.95 -8.86 19.65
N LYS A 324 16.94 -8.05 20.06
CA LYS A 324 16.95 -6.60 19.78
C LYS A 324 17.13 -6.35 18.29
N LEU A 325 17.87 -7.20 17.60
CA LEU A 325 18.15 -7.09 16.17
C LEU A 325 16.90 -7.33 15.32
N TYR A 326 16.07 -8.32 15.66
CA TYR A 326 14.93 -8.72 14.85
C TYR A 326 13.58 -8.26 15.40
N VAL A 327 13.35 -8.36 16.72
CA VAL A 327 12.03 -8.07 17.29
C VAL A 327 11.76 -6.58 17.31
N THR A 328 12.74 -5.76 17.74
CA THR A 328 12.50 -4.31 17.88
C THR A 328 12.19 -3.60 16.55
N PRO A 329 12.91 -3.84 15.42
CA PRO A 329 12.53 -3.24 14.15
C PRO A 329 11.23 -3.80 13.58
N VAL A 330 10.93 -5.09 13.76
CA VAL A 330 9.65 -5.66 13.28
C VAL A 330 8.46 -5.07 14.04
N VAL A 331 8.53 -5.00 15.37
CA VAL A 331 7.46 -4.37 16.18
C VAL A 331 7.31 -2.90 15.82
N ALA A 332 8.42 -2.17 15.69
CA ALA A 332 8.39 -0.77 15.26
C ALA A 332 7.77 -0.63 13.86
N ALA A 333 8.12 -1.49 12.91
CA ALA A 333 7.59 -1.49 11.55
C ALA A 333 6.10 -1.84 11.48
N LEU A 334 5.60 -2.73 12.35
CA LEU A 334 4.16 -3.02 12.45
C LEU A 334 3.37 -1.88 13.09
N ALA A 335 4.00 -1.15 14.02
CA ALA A 335 3.37 -0.04 14.72
C ALA A 335 3.39 1.29 13.94
N LEU A 336 4.28 1.45 12.95
CA LEU A 336 4.51 2.71 12.22
C LEU A 336 3.43 3.09 11.17
N PRO A 337 2.88 2.14 10.36
CA PRO A 337 1.90 2.43 9.32
C PRO A 337 0.69 3.27 9.75
N PRO A 338 0.09 3.07 10.94
CA PRO A 338 -1.07 3.86 11.38
C PRO A 338 -0.76 5.36 11.48
N VAL A 339 0.40 5.70 12.04
CA VAL A 339 0.82 7.10 12.19
C VAL A 339 1.23 7.67 10.83
N TYR A 340 1.90 6.86 10.00
CA TYR A 340 2.28 7.23 8.65
C TYR A 340 1.03 7.55 7.80
N ILE A 341 0.04 6.66 7.78
CA ILE A 341 -1.21 6.82 7.03
C ILE A 341 -1.99 8.02 7.56
N LEU A 342 -2.14 8.17 8.88
CA LEU A 342 -2.80 9.33 9.46
C LEU A 342 -2.15 10.64 9.02
N LEU A 343 -0.83 10.72 9.05
CA LEU A 343 -0.09 11.89 8.61
C LEU A 343 -0.26 12.12 7.09
N ALA A 344 -0.29 11.06 6.30
CA ALA A 344 -0.55 11.14 4.86
C ALA A 344 -1.95 11.66 4.54
N LEU A 345 -2.97 11.23 5.29
CA LEU A 345 -4.32 11.75 5.16
C LEU A 345 -4.41 13.23 5.56
N ILE A 346 -3.75 13.62 6.65
CA ILE A 346 -3.71 15.04 7.09
C ILE A 346 -3.03 15.90 6.02
N VAL A 347 -1.87 15.49 5.50
CA VAL A 347 -1.17 16.23 4.45
C VAL A 347 -2.02 16.30 3.18
N SER A 348 -2.65 15.19 2.80
CA SER A 348 -3.52 15.15 1.62
C SER A 348 -4.73 16.05 1.74
N GLU A 349 -5.33 16.16 2.91
CA GLU A 349 -6.46 17.06 3.17
C GLU A 349 -6.03 18.54 3.14
N VAL A 350 -4.86 18.85 3.71
CA VAL A 350 -4.36 20.23 3.79
C VAL A 350 -3.86 20.75 2.43
N VAL A 351 -3.19 19.90 1.66
CA VAL A 351 -2.52 20.27 0.40
C VAL A 351 -3.40 20.01 -0.82
N GLY A 352 -4.33 19.05 -0.74
CA GLY A 352 -5.14 18.60 -1.88
C GLY A 352 -4.40 17.63 -2.82
N GLU A 353 -3.19 17.20 -2.46
CA GLU A 353 -2.37 16.25 -3.21
C GLU A 353 -1.90 15.11 -2.31
N THR A 354 -1.79 13.90 -2.85
CA THR A 354 -1.31 12.75 -2.08
C THR A 354 0.22 12.76 -1.99
N PRO A 355 0.85 12.50 -0.83
CA PRO A 355 2.32 12.46 -0.72
C PRO A 355 2.99 11.45 -1.67
N GLN A 356 2.27 10.41 -2.09
CA GLN A 356 2.81 9.40 -2.98
C GLN A 356 3.00 9.90 -4.42
N SER A 357 2.22 10.90 -4.86
CA SER A 357 2.25 11.37 -6.26
C SER A 357 3.51 12.15 -6.61
N THR A 358 4.23 12.68 -5.62
CA THR A 358 5.49 13.44 -5.84
C THR A 358 6.75 12.59 -5.66
N ASN A 359 6.63 11.32 -5.23
CA ASN A 359 7.78 10.47 -4.94
C ASN A 359 8.58 10.15 -6.23
N PRO A 360 9.82 10.66 -6.39
CA PRO A 360 10.61 10.44 -7.62
C PRO A 360 10.99 8.97 -7.83
N ALA A 361 11.09 8.17 -6.76
CA ALA A 361 11.35 6.75 -6.90
C ALA A 361 10.19 6.03 -7.61
N LEU A 362 8.94 6.48 -7.38
CA LEU A 362 7.75 5.92 -8.05
C LEU A 362 7.81 6.13 -9.56
N SER A 363 8.11 7.35 -10.01
CA SER A 363 8.16 7.66 -11.44
C SER A 363 9.31 6.95 -12.15
N ILE A 364 10.47 6.86 -11.50
CA ILE A 364 11.63 6.13 -12.05
C ILE A 364 11.31 4.63 -12.16
N MET A 365 10.73 4.03 -11.12
CA MET A 365 10.37 2.60 -11.11
C MET A 365 9.28 2.27 -12.12
N ALA A 366 8.24 3.12 -12.23
CA ALA A 366 7.17 2.95 -13.21
C ALA A 366 7.69 3.03 -14.65
N GLY A 367 8.76 3.79 -14.90
CA GLY A 367 9.42 3.87 -16.20
C GLY A 367 10.35 2.71 -16.54
N GLN A 368 10.54 1.71 -15.65
CA GLN A 368 11.39 0.55 -15.92
C GLN A 368 10.59 -0.67 -16.37
N GLU A 369 10.79 -1.07 -17.62
CA GLU A 369 10.27 -2.33 -18.17
C GLU A 369 11.19 -3.53 -17.84
N ASP A 370 12.46 -3.28 -17.59
CA ASP A 370 13.50 -4.27 -17.34
C ASP A 370 13.62 -4.64 -15.83
N TRP A 371 13.76 -5.94 -15.54
CA TRP A 371 13.85 -6.45 -14.17
C TRP A 371 15.17 -6.07 -13.46
N LEU A 372 16.27 -5.88 -14.19
CA LEU A 372 17.56 -5.44 -13.65
C LEU A 372 17.47 -3.99 -13.19
N GLY A 373 16.81 -3.10 -13.93
CA GLY A 373 16.54 -1.72 -13.52
C GLY A 373 15.67 -1.67 -12.26
N ARG A 374 14.61 -2.49 -12.19
CA ARG A 374 13.79 -2.65 -10.97
C ARG A 374 14.61 -3.18 -9.79
N LEU A 375 15.48 -4.17 -10.01
CA LEU A 375 16.38 -4.70 -8.99
C LEU A 375 17.39 -3.64 -8.52
N ALA A 376 17.96 -2.83 -9.42
CA ALA A 376 18.88 -1.76 -9.07
C ALA A 376 18.18 -0.68 -8.22
N MET A 377 16.94 -0.32 -8.55
CA MET A 377 16.12 0.56 -7.71
C MET A 377 15.85 -0.06 -6.33
N PHE A 378 15.46 -1.33 -6.28
CA PHE A 378 15.24 -2.03 -5.02
C PHE A 378 16.50 -2.03 -4.15
N LEU A 379 17.66 -2.37 -4.71
CA LEU A 379 18.93 -2.34 -3.99
C LEU A 379 19.29 -0.93 -3.50
N THR A 380 18.98 0.09 -4.29
CA THR A 380 19.21 1.49 -3.89
C THR A 380 18.33 1.86 -2.69
N VAL A 381 17.02 1.68 -2.82
CA VAL A 381 16.01 2.16 -1.86
C VAL A 381 15.94 1.30 -0.59
N VAL A 382 16.13 -0.01 -0.70
CA VAL A 382 15.92 -0.97 0.39
C VAL A 382 17.23 -1.37 1.08
N VAL A 383 18.38 -1.23 0.42
CA VAL A 383 19.68 -1.66 0.99
C VAL A 383 20.66 -0.50 1.11
N ALA A 384 21.02 0.14 0.00
CA ALA A 384 22.06 1.17 -0.01
C ALA A 384 21.65 2.40 0.81
N ALA A 385 20.45 2.92 0.58
CA ALA A 385 19.93 4.10 1.28
C ALA A 385 19.81 3.87 2.80
N PRO A 386 19.14 2.81 3.31
CA PRO A 386 19.10 2.55 4.74
C PRO A 386 20.48 2.42 5.39
N LEU A 387 21.44 1.72 4.78
CA LEU A 387 22.78 1.58 5.35
C LEU A 387 23.55 2.91 5.37
N ALA A 388 23.48 3.66 4.28
CA ALA A 388 24.17 4.93 4.13
C ALA A 388 23.58 5.98 5.08
N GLU A 389 22.27 6.18 5.01
CA GLU A 389 21.58 7.23 5.73
C GLU A 389 21.56 6.97 7.23
N GLU A 390 21.35 5.73 7.69
CA GLU A 390 21.49 5.43 9.12
C GLU A 390 22.95 5.62 9.60
N GLY A 391 23.94 5.28 8.76
CA GLY A 391 25.34 5.56 9.05
C GLY A 391 25.61 7.06 9.26
N MET A 392 25.12 7.90 8.35
CA MET A 392 25.37 9.34 8.39
C MET A 392 24.53 10.05 9.46
N PHE A 393 23.23 9.77 9.53
CA PHE A 393 22.30 10.43 10.44
C PHE A 393 22.38 9.86 11.85
N ARG A 394 22.34 8.53 12.04
CA ARG A 394 22.27 7.90 13.38
C ARG A 394 23.66 7.57 13.91
N GLY A 395 24.60 7.32 13.01
CA GLY A 395 25.97 7.00 13.38
C GLY A 395 26.82 8.22 13.67
N VAL A 396 26.81 9.20 12.75
CA VAL A 396 27.70 10.35 12.85
C VAL A 396 26.99 11.57 13.44
N LEU A 397 25.91 12.05 12.80
CA LEU A 397 25.22 13.27 13.21
C LEU A 397 24.55 13.13 14.58
N TYR A 398 23.78 12.06 14.79
CA TYR A 398 23.09 11.77 16.05
C TYR A 398 24.09 11.64 17.19
N SER A 399 25.17 10.85 17.02
CA SER A 399 26.19 10.71 18.07
C SER A 399 26.88 12.02 18.41
N SER A 400 27.10 12.90 17.41
CA SER A 400 27.64 14.25 17.61
C SER A 400 26.68 15.16 18.39
N LEU A 401 25.38 15.13 18.08
CA LEU A 401 24.38 15.94 18.80
C LEU A 401 24.10 15.37 20.20
N ARG A 402 24.01 14.05 20.32
CA ARG A 402 23.70 13.31 21.56
C ARG A 402 24.66 13.61 22.70
N SER A 403 25.94 13.85 22.38
CA SER A 403 26.97 14.20 23.37
C SER A 403 26.91 15.66 23.83
N ARG A 404 26.15 16.52 23.13
CA ARG A 404 26.11 17.97 23.36
C ARG A 404 24.78 18.47 23.92
N ILE A 405 23.68 17.97 23.35
CA ILE A 405 22.32 18.44 23.66
C ILE A 405 21.41 17.32 24.20
N GLY A 406 21.98 16.16 24.51
CA GLY A 406 21.27 15.00 25.04
C GLY A 406 20.46 14.23 23.98
N ALA A 407 19.80 13.14 24.41
CA ALA A 407 19.07 12.23 23.52
C ALA A 407 17.87 12.90 22.86
N ILE A 408 17.04 13.59 23.63
CA ILE A 408 15.79 14.16 23.13
C ILE A 408 16.07 15.21 22.04
N GLY A 409 17.02 16.11 22.28
CA GLY A 409 17.44 17.11 21.29
C GLY A 409 18.04 16.47 20.04
N ALA A 410 18.88 15.45 20.20
CA ALA A 410 19.47 14.73 19.07
C ALA A 410 18.42 13.98 18.24
N ILE A 411 17.44 13.30 18.88
CA ILE A 411 16.32 12.64 18.20
C ILE A 411 15.55 13.67 17.38
N ALA A 412 15.12 14.77 18.00
CA ALA A 412 14.32 15.79 17.32
C ALA A 412 15.05 16.40 16.11
N ILE A 413 16.28 16.89 16.30
CA ILE A 413 17.02 17.58 15.24
C ILE A 413 17.38 16.64 14.09
N THR A 414 17.87 15.44 14.38
CA THR A 414 18.25 14.50 13.30
C THR A 414 17.04 14.01 12.51
N SER A 415 15.89 13.85 13.15
CA SER A 415 14.64 13.45 12.48
C SER A 415 14.12 14.53 11.55
N VAL A 416 14.13 15.80 12.00
CA VAL A 416 13.74 16.94 11.17
C VAL A 416 14.68 17.08 9.97
N LEU A 417 15.99 17.07 10.20
CA LEU A 417 16.97 17.16 9.12
C LEU A 417 16.83 16.01 8.13
N PHE A 418 16.57 14.79 8.60
CA PHE A 418 16.36 13.62 7.76
C PHE A 418 15.19 13.80 6.79
N GLY A 419 14.06 14.35 7.24
CA GLY A 419 12.95 14.67 6.32
C GLY A 419 13.26 15.81 5.37
N LEU A 420 13.91 16.89 5.85
CA LEU A 420 14.14 18.09 5.04
C LEU A 420 15.17 17.89 3.91
N VAL A 421 16.18 17.02 4.08
CA VAL A 421 17.19 16.78 3.02
C VAL A 421 16.61 16.16 1.75
N HIS A 422 15.39 15.63 1.81
CA HIS A 422 14.69 15.07 0.65
C HIS A 422 14.02 16.14 -0.22
N LEU A 423 13.95 17.39 0.26
CA LEU A 423 13.47 18.56 -0.49
C LEU A 423 12.05 18.41 -1.07
N ASP A 424 11.23 17.56 -0.47
CA ASP A 424 9.81 17.38 -0.80
C ASP A 424 8.96 17.67 0.44
N PRO A 425 8.27 18.83 0.49
CA PRO A 425 7.42 19.18 1.63
C PRO A 425 6.24 18.23 1.87
N LEU A 426 5.75 17.51 0.85
CA LEU A 426 4.63 16.58 0.99
C LEU A 426 5.07 15.28 1.67
N VAL A 427 6.29 14.82 1.35
CA VAL A 427 6.85 13.58 1.89
C VAL A 427 7.63 13.80 3.19
N ALA A 428 8.14 15.02 3.41
CA ALA A 428 8.95 15.36 4.57
C ALA A 428 8.33 14.96 5.93
N PRO A 429 7.03 15.20 6.23
CA PRO A 429 6.45 14.82 7.52
C PRO A 429 6.59 13.32 7.83
N MET A 430 6.43 12.48 6.81
CA MET A 430 6.51 11.03 6.91
C MET A 430 7.95 10.58 7.11
N LEU A 431 8.89 11.22 6.43
CA LEU A 431 10.31 10.97 6.61
C LEU A 431 10.81 11.46 7.97
N ILE A 432 10.25 12.54 8.52
CA ILE A 432 10.51 12.95 9.91
C ILE A 432 10.04 11.86 10.88
N LEU A 433 8.87 11.28 10.65
CA LEU A 433 8.35 10.18 11.46
C LEU A 433 9.26 8.93 11.39
N VAL A 434 9.63 8.48 10.19
CA VAL A 434 10.61 7.39 9.99
C VAL A 434 11.94 7.74 10.66
N GLY A 435 12.34 9.00 10.55
CA GLY A 435 13.59 9.49 11.10
C GLY A 435 13.61 9.50 12.63
N MET A 436 12.46 9.79 13.24
CA MET A 436 12.24 9.71 14.68
C MET A 436 12.22 8.27 15.15
N ALA A 437 11.53 7.39 14.44
CA ALA A 437 11.45 5.97 14.76
C ALA A 437 12.84 5.31 14.80
N THR A 438 13.65 5.56 13.77
CA THR A 438 15.04 5.06 13.67
C THR A 438 15.97 5.69 14.70
N ALA A 439 15.85 6.98 14.99
CA ALA A 439 16.62 7.64 16.07
C ALA A 439 16.29 7.08 17.46
N ILE A 440 15.00 6.84 17.75
CA ILE A 440 14.56 6.18 18.98
C ILE A 440 15.15 4.77 19.07
N LEU A 441 15.07 3.98 17.99
CA LEU A 441 15.61 2.62 17.98
C LEU A 441 17.13 2.61 18.17
N ARG A 442 17.85 3.55 17.55
CA ARG A 442 19.30 3.78 17.75
C ARG A 442 19.62 4.07 19.21
N GLU A 443 18.84 4.94 19.86
CA GLU A 443 19.00 5.24 21.27
C GLU A 443 18.79 3.95 22.06
N LEU A 444 17.61 3.34 22.01
CA LEU A 444 17.22 2.18 22.82
C LEU A 444 18.15 0.96 22.70
N THR A 445 18.65 0.70 21.49
CA THR A 445 19.44 -0.51 21.20
C THR A 445 20.95 -0.32 21.29
N ASP A 446 21.41 0.94 21.31
CA ASP A 446 22.81 1.31 21.16
C ASP A 446 23.53 0.66 19.95
N SER A 447 22.79 0.43 18.86
CA SER A 447 23.30 -0.20 17.64
C SER A 447 22.68 0.45 16.40
N LEU A 448 23.43 0.48 15.30
CA LEU A 448 22.94 0.92 13.99
C LEU A 448 22.21 -0.18 13.19
N TRP A 449 22.34 -1.45 13.59
CA TRP A 449 21.68 -2.53 12.86
C TRP A 449 20.15 -2.52 12.99
N PRO A 450 19.56 -2.40 14.19
CA PRO A 450 18.11 -2.31 14.32
C PRO A 450 17.47 -1.14 13.54
N PRO A 451 17.96 0.12 13.61
CA PRO A 451 17.38 1.19 12.82
C PRO A 451 17.57 1.00 11.31
N ALA A 452 18.70 0.45 10.85
CA ALA A 452 18.89 0.13 9.43
C ALA A 452 17.90 -0.94 8.94
N ILE A 453 17.63 -1.97 9.75
CA ILE A 453 16.62 -2.99 9.43
C ILE A 453 15.21 -2.38 9.42
N LEU A 454 14.85 -1.55 10.40
CA LEU A 454 13.56 -0.85 10.41
C LEU A 454 13.39 -0.01 9.14
N HIS A 455 14.39 0.80 8.81
CA HIS A 455 14.36 1.65 7.62
C HIS A 455 14.25 0.82 6.34
N ALA A 456 15.01 -0.28 6.22
CA ALA A 456 14.89 -1.22 5.12
C ALA A 456 13.51 -1.89 5.03
N ILE A 457 12.88 -2.26 6.16
CA ILE A 457 11.52 -2.83 6.17
C ILE A 457 10.50 -1.79 5.69
N VAL A 458 10.59 -0.55 6.16
CA VAL A 458 9.68 0.53 5.76
C VAL A 458 9.81 0.80 4.26
N ASN A 459 11.04 1.01 3.77
CA ASN A 459 11.30 1.25 2.35
C ASN A 459 10.91 0.04 1.50
N GLY A 460 11.25 -1.17 1.94
CA GLY A 460 10.92 -2.41 1.27
C GLY A 460 9.42 -2.68 1.19
N GLY A 461 8.67 -2.40 2.25
CA GLY A 461 7.21 -2.53 2.26
C GLY A 461 6.53 -1.58 1.28
N VAL A 462 6.95 -0.32 1.24
CA VAL A 462 6.47 0.67 0.25
C VAL A 462 6.84 0.24 -1.17
N THR A 463 8.09 -0.16 -1.38
CA THR A 463 8.60 -0.64 -2.69
C THR A 463 7.87 -1.88 -3.18
N LEU A 464 7.61 -2.85 -2.28
CA LEU A 464 6.87 -4.07 -2.61
C LEU A 464 5.43 -3.75 -2.97
N MET A 465 4.76 -2.88 -2.20
CA MET A 465 3.41 -2.43 -2.53
C MET A 465 3.36 -1.80 -3.92
N MET A 466 4.35 -0.97 -4.27
CA MET A 466 4.45 -0.36 -5.60
C MET A 466 4.60 -1.42 -6.70
N PHE A 467 5.46 -2.43 -6.50
CA PHE A 467 5.58 -3.51 -7.48
C PHE A 467 4.28 -4.29 -7.65
N LEU A 468 3.59 -4.64 -6.56
CA LEU A 468 2.33 -5.37 -6.61
C LEU A 468 1.21 -4.60 -7.32
N LEU A 469 1.22 -3.26 -7.22
CA LEU A 469 0.23 -2.41 -7.89
C LEU A 469 0.53 -2.18 -9.38
N MET A 470 1.79 -2.36 -9.82
CA MET A 470 2.21 -2.09 -11.20
C MET A 470 2.12 -3.30 -12.15
N GLY A 471 1.76 -4.50 -11.64
CA GLY A 471 1.81 -5.74 -12.40
C GLY A 471 3.22 -6.31 -12.46
#